data_AF-A0A9P5PIG1-F1
#
_entry.id   AF-A0A9P5PIG1-F1
#
_cell.length_a   1.000
_cell.length_b   1.000
_cell.length_c   1.000
_cell.angle_alpha   90.00
_cell.angle_beta   90.00
_cell.angle_gamma   90.00
#
_symmetry.space_group_name_H-M   'P 1'
#
loop_
_entity.id
_entity.type
_entity.pdbx_description
1 polymer ?
#
loop_
_entity_poly.entity_id
_entity_poly.type
_entity_poly.pdbx_seq_one_letter_code
_entity_poly.pdbx_strand_id
1 'polypeptide(L)'
;MMDPPYYILFSTQPASLGHPIIQYQYADDSPLALLPQHPDEQVLLLEYNENASVTVTSTSRTLAVKGVKSEEAPGAAAENKHNDKMYIIEATTMSKTDKLHLPGDLPSPQSLIAQFKQRNLAIREALAYPEGL
;
A
#
# COMPACT_ATOMS: atom_id res chain seq x y z
N MET A 1 -5.57 15.95 -21.79
CA MET A 1 -4.99 16.13 -20.46
C MET A 1 -5.31 14.83 -19.75
N MET A 2 -4.31 14.07 -19.26
CA MET A 2 -4.62 12.84 -18.54
C MET A 2 -5.24 13.21 -17.21
N ASP A 3 -6.41 12.64 -16.88
CA ASP A 3 -7.06 12.87 -15.59
C ASP A 3 -6.50 11.87 -14.58
N PRO A 4 -5.66 12.33 -13.63
CA PRO A 4 -4.96 11.42 -12.76
C PRO A 4 -5.93 10.74 -11.76
N PRO A 5 -5.58 9.56 -11.24
CA PRO A 5 -6.40 8.86 -10.26
C PRO A 5 -6.66 9.71 -9.02
N TYR A 6 -7.94 10.02 -8.76
CA TYR A 6 -8.33 10.89 -7.66
C TYR A 6 -8.83 10.11 -6.44
N TYR A 7 -9.60 9.05 -6.66
CA TYR A 7 -10.17 8.23 -5.60
C TYR A 7 -9.22 7.09 -5.25
N ILE A 8 -8.32 7.33 -4.29
CA ILE A 8 -7.37 6.32 -3.81
C ILE A 8 -7.67 6.01 -2.34
N LEU A 9 -7.83 4.73 -2.04
CA LEU A 9 -7.96 4.18 -0.70
C LEU A 9 -6.83 3.21 -0.42
N PHE A 10 -6.39 3.13 0.82
CA PHE A 10 -5.52 2.05 1.27
C PHE A 10 -6.26 1.20 2.31
N SER A 11 -6.06 -0.11 2.24
CA SER A 11 -6.62 -1.10 3.17
C SER A 11 -5.49 -1.78 3.92
N THR A 12 -5.49 -1.67 5.24
CA THR A 12 -4.57 -2.43 6.11
C THR A 12 -5.33 -3.42 6.96
N GLN A 13 -4.73 -4.57 7.24
CA GLN A 13 -5.29 -5.54 8.18
C GLN A 13 -5.11 -5.08 9.63
N PRO A 14 -6.15 -5.21 10.50
CA PRO A 14 -7.51 -5.67 10.18
C PRO A 14 -8.33 -4.59 9.46
N ALA A 15 -8.90 -4.98 8.31
CA ALA A 15 -9.70 -4.23 7.31
C ALA A 15 -10.12 -2.78 7.64
N SER A 16 -9.15 -1.88 7.78
CA SER A 16 -9.39 -0.44 7.89
C SER A 16 -9.09 0.21 6.55
N LEU A 17 -10.08 0.90 6.00
CA LEU A 17 -9.92 1.77 4.83
C LEU A 17 -9.50 3.15 5.30
N GLY A 18 -8.41 3.67 4.74
CA GLY A 18 -7.93 5.02 4.99
C GLY A 18 -7.68 5.77 3.69
N HIS A 19 -7.67 7.10 3.80
CA HIS A 19 -7.26 7.98 2.71
C HIS A 19 -5.79 8.33 2.87
N PRO A 20 -4.93 8.02 1.88
CA PRO A 20 -3.56 8.50 1.89
C PRO A 20 -3.52 9.99 1.50
N ILE A 21 -2.43 10.65 1.85
CA ILE A 21 -2.09 11.93 1.22
C ILE A 21 -1.61 11.60 -0.19
N ILE A 22 -2.29 12.15 -1.21
CA ILE A 22 -1.97 11.91 -2.61
C ILE A 22 -1.06 13.02 -3.11
N GLN A 23 0.09 12.65 -3.66
CA GLN A 23 1.01 13.54 -4.35
C GLN A 23 1.22 13.02 -5.76
N TYR A 24 0.90 13.85 -6.76
CA TYR A 24 1.17 13.54 -8.16
C TYR A 24 2.59 13.93 -8.51
N GLN A 25 3.28 13.03 -9.21
CA GLN A 25 4.61 13.22 -9.70
C GLN A 25 4.60 12.96 -11.21
N TYR A 26 5.10 13.92 -11.98
CA TYR A 26 5.20 13.83 -13.43
C TYR A 26 6.65 13.53 -13.86
N ALA A 27 6.83 13.20 -15.14
CA ALA A 27 8.12 12.74 -15.65
C ALA A 27 9.25 13.80 -15.59
N ASP A 28 8.88 15.08 -15.50
CA ASP A 28 9.76 16.23 -15.38
C ASP A 28 10.09 16.62 -13.94
N ASP A 29 9.41 16.03 -12.96
CA ASP A 29 9.65 16.30 -11.55
C ASP A 29 10.87 15.52 -11.00
N SER A 30 11.52 16.07 -9.98
CA SER A 30 12.72 15.45 -9.38
C SER A 30 12.40 14.13 -8.66
N PRO A 31 13.13 13.03 -8.93
CA PRO A 31 12.90 11.74 -8.29
C PRO A 31 13.18 11.74 -6.78
N LEU A 32 13.91 12.74 -6.29
CA LEU A 32 14.17 12.91 -4.86
C LEU A 32 12.89 13.20 -4.06
N ALA A 33 11.84 13.72 -4.71
CA ALA A 33 10.55 13.97 -4.08
C ALA A 33 9.80 12.68 -3.71
N LEU A 34 10.20 11.52 -4.28
CA LEU A 34 9.61 10.21 -4.01
C LEU A 34 10.18 9.53 -2.76
N LEU A 35 11.25 10.10 -2.20
CA LEU A 35 11.91 9.54 -1.02
C LEU A 35 11.16 9.98 0.25
N PRO A 36 11.02 9.08 1.24
CA PRO A 36 10.52 9.47 2.56
C PRO A 36 11.37 10.61 3.15
N GLN A 37 10.72 11.68 3.60
CA GLN A 37 11.35 12.83 4.24
C GLN A 37 11.51 12.58 5.75
N HIS A 38 10.66 11.73 6.33
CA HIS A 38 10.72 11.36 7.74
C HIS A 38 10.82 9.83 7.94
N PRO A 39 11.51 9.37 9.02
CA PRO A 39 11.69 7.94 9.28
C PRO A 39 10.41 7.14 9.52
N ASP A 40 9.33 7.83 9.89
CA ASP A 40 8.03 7.22 10.18
C ASP A 40 7.04 7.35 9.00
N GLU A 41 7.46 7.96 7.89
CA GLU A 41 6.66 8.02 6.67
C GLU A 41 6.65 6.68 5.94
N GLN A 42 5.46 6.31 5.46
CA GLN A 42 5.27 5.15 4.61
C GLN A 42 4.83 5.65 3.24
N VAL A 43 5.75 5.60 2.28
CA VAL A 43 5.48 6.05 0.91
C VAL A 43 5.12 4.84 0.05
N LEU A 44 3.98 4.95 -0.63
CA LEU A 44 3.50 4.01 -1.64
C LEU A 44 3.53 4.72 -3.00
N LEU A 45 4.12 4.09 -4.00
CA LEU A 45 4.17 4.62 -5.36
C LEU A 45 3.15 3.88 -6.18
N LEU A 46 2.17 4.60 -6.71
CA LEU A 46 1.20 4.11 -7.66
C LEU A 46 1.62 4.60 -9.05
N GLU A 47 2.06 3.69 -9.91
CA GLU A 47 2.40 4.02 -11.28
C GLU A 47 1.12 3.97 -12.12
N TYR A 48 0.76 5.11 -12.69
CA TYR A 48 -0.44 5.26 -13.49
C TYR A 48 -0.11 5.58 -14.94
N ASN A 49 -0.74 4.84 -15.84
CA ASN A 49 -0.78 5.10 -17.26
C ASN A 49 -2.16 4.67 -17.78
N GLU A 50 -2.89 5.56 -18.48
CA GLU A 50 -4.24 5.26 -18.98
C GLU A 50 -4.33 3.97 -19.80
N ASN A 51 -3.24 3.61 -20.49
CA ASN A 51 -3.18 2.46 -21.39
C ASN A 51 -2.64 1.18 -20.74
N ALA A 52 -2.27 1.22 -19.45
CA ALA A 52 -1.65 0.11 -18.76
C ALA A 52 -2.34 -0.23 -17.43
N SER A 53 -2.08 -1.44 -16.94
CA SER A 53 -2.49 -1.83 -15.61
C SER A 53 -1.75 -0.99 -14.56
N VAL A 54 -2.47 -0.56 -13.53
CA VAL A 54 -1.89 0.17 -12.41
C VAL A 54 -1.03 -0.79 -11.57
N THR A 55 0.19 -0.36 -11.26
CA THR A 55 1.12 -1.06 -10.38
C THR A 55 1.36 -0.23 -9.14
N VAL A 56 1.51 -0.89 -7.99
CA VAL A 56 1.77 -0.21 -6.73
C VAL A 56 2.98 -0.84 -6.05
N THR A 57 3.93 -0.01 -5.66
CA THR A 57 5.12 -0.42 -4.93
C THR A 57 5.21 0.30 -3.60
N SER A 58 5.82 -0.34 -2.60
CA SER A 58 6.08 0.26 -1.29
C SER A 58 7.57 0.50 -1.13
N THR A 59 7.94 1.70 -0.66
CA THR A 59 9.32 1.99 -0.23
C THR A 59 9.51 1.77 1.27
N SER A 60 8.44 1.44 1.99
CA SER A 60 8.46 1.22 3.43
C SER A 60 8.98 -0.16 3.78
N ARG A 61 9.82 -0.23 4.82
CA ARG A 61 10.30 -1.50 5.40
C ARG A 61 9.24 -2.26 6.19
N THR A 62 8.20 -1.56 6.65
CA THR A 62 7.18 -2.08 7.56
C THR A 62 5.82 -2.22 6.90
N LEU A 63 5.69 -1.89 5.62
CA LEU A 63 4.43 -1.96 4.89
C LEU A 63 4.69 -2.67 3.55
N ALA A 64 4.03 -3.79 3.32
CA ALA A 64 4.08 -4.52 2.06
C ALA A 64 2.74 -4.41 1.34
N VAL A 65 2.79 -4.17 0.02
CA VAL A 65 1.60 -4.16 -0.85
C VAL A 65 1.30 -5.60 -1.26
N LYS A 66 0.03 -5.99 -1.16
CA LYS A 66 -0.50 -7.27 -1.63
C LYS A 66 -1.06 -7.15 -3.04
N GLY A 67 -1.67 -6.02 -3.36
CA GLY A 67 -2.25 -5.78 -4.68
C GLY A 67 -2.98 -4.44 -4.76
N VAL A 68 -3.54 -4.17 -5.93
CA VAL A 68 -4.41 -3.03 -6.19
C VAL A 68 -5.66 -3.52 -6.89
N LYS A 69 -6.81 -3.02 -6.44
CA LYS A 69 -8.11 -3.25 -7.07
C LYS A 69 -8.60 -1.94 -7.67
N SER A 70 -9.24 -2.02 -8.83
CA SER A 70 -9.93 -0.89 -9.45
C SER A 70 -11.42 -1.14 -9.48
N GLU A 71 -12.20 -0.21 -8.93
CA GLU A 71 -13.65 -0.23 -8.93
C GLU A 71 -14.18 1.10 -9.49
N GLU A 72 -15.49 1.17 -9.77
CA GLU A 72 -16.14 2.44 -10.13
C GLU A 72 -16.35 3.28 -8.87
N ALA A 73 -15.96 4.55 -8.91
CA ALA A 73 -16.05 5.45 -7.78
C ALA A 73 -17.53 5.84 -7.55
N PRO A 74 -18.12 5.50 -6.38
CA PRO A 74 -19.51 5.86 -6.09
C PRO A 74 -19.68 7.38 -6.08
N GLY A 75 -20.51 7.90 -7.00
CA GLY A 75 -20.82 9.32 -7.09
C GLY A 75 -19.95 10.14 -8.05
N ALA A 76 -18.93 9.56 -8.68
CA ALA A 76 -18.09 10.28 -9.66
C ALA A 76 -18.87 10.73 -10.91
N ALA A 77 -19.86 9.94 -11.35
CA ALA A 77 -20.73 10.28 -12.48
C ALA A 77 -21.55 11.59 -12.32
N ALA A 78 -21.64 12.15 -11.11
CA ALA A 78 -22.33 13.42 -10.85
C ALA A 78 -21.42 14.65 -11.07
N GLU A 79 -20.11 14.49 -10.93
CA GLU A 79 -19.10 15.54 -11.11
C GLU A 79 -18.14 15.12 -12.23
N ASN A 80 -18.54 15.32 -13.49
CA ASN A 80 -17.81 14.98 -14.73
C ASN A 80 -16.41 15.65 -14.90
N LYS A 81 -15.59 15.72 -13.86
CA LYS A 81 -14.31 16.43 -13.81
C LYS A 81 -13.15 15.57 -13.34
N HIS A 82 -13.40 14.38 -12.81
CA HIS A 82 -12.38 13.49 -12.27
C HIS A 82 -12.52 12.08 -12.83
N ASN A 83 -11.44 11.31 -12.74
CA ASN A 83 -11.43 9.92 -13.15
C ASN A 83 -12.47 9.11 -12.35
N ASP A 84 -13.39 8.45 -13.05
CA ASP A 84 -14.49 7.68 -12.46
C ASP A 84 -14.04 6.38 -11.76
N LYS A 85 -12.74 6.09 -11.75
CA LYS A 85 -12.18 4.89 -11.11
C LYS A 85 -11.69 5.19 -9.70
N MET A 86 -12.05 4.28 -8.79
CA MET A 86 -11.50 4.16 -7.45
C MET A 86 -10.45 3.07 -7.41
N TYR A 87 -9.30 3.36 -6.81
CA TYR A 87 -8.21 2.41 -6.61
C TYR A 87 -8.08 2.08 -5.13
N ILE A 88 -8.17 0.79 -4.81
CA ILE A 88 -8.02 0.27 -3.45
C ILE A 88 -6.69 -0.48 -3.37
N ILE A 89 -5.74 0.09 -2.64
CA ILE A 89 -4.43 -0.50 -2.40
C ILE A 89 -4.54 -1.43 -1.19
N GLU A 90 -4.32 -2.72 -1.40
CA GLU A 90 -4.31 -3.70 -0.31
C GLU A 90 -2.88 -3.81 0.23
N ALA A 91 -2.70 -3.49 1.51
CA ALA A 91 -1.39 -3.51 2.16
C ALA A 91 -1.44 -4.27 3.49
N THR A 92 -0.28 -4.69 3.96
CA THR A 92 -0.12 -5.34 5.27
C THR A 92 1.09 -4.80 5.97
N THR A 93 0.89 -4.47 7.25
CA THR A 93 1.96 -4.00 8.11
C THR A 93 2.77 -5.17 8.63
N MET A 94 4.07 -5.15 8.36
CA MET A 94 5.05 -5.99 9.00
C MET A 94 5.36 -5.35 10.35
N SER A 95 5.05 -6.05 11.45
CA SER A 95 5.32 -5.53 12.79
C SER A 95 6.81 -5.17 12.91
N LYS A 96 7.09 -3.91 13.28
CA LYS A 96 8.42 -3.30 13.45
C LYS A 96 9.17 -4.11 14.53
N THR A 97 9.97 -5.09 14.13
CA THR A 97 10.84 -5.83 15.06
C THR A 97 12.07 -5.03 15.50
N ASP A 98 12.25 -3.82 14.98
CA ASP A 98 13.36 -2.92 15.33
C ASP A 98 13.05 -2.01 16.52
N LYS A 99 12.25 -2.48 17.49
CA LYS A 99 12.52 -2.01 18.85
C LYS A 99 13.81 -2.70 19.25
N LEU A 100 14.89 -1.92 19.38
CA LEU A 100 16.05 -2.28 20.18
C LEU A 100 15.51 -2.94 21.45
N HIS A 101 15.52 -4.27 21.49
CA HIS A 101 15.16 -5.01 22.68
C HIS A 101 16.23 -4.62 23.70
N LEU A 102 15.86 -3.88 24.74
CA LEU A 102 16.73 -3.78 25.89
C LEU A 102 16.99 -5.21 26.38
N PRO A 103 18.21 -5.54 26.79
CA PRO A 103 18.54 -6.89 27.26
C PRO A 103 17.68 -7.19 28.49
N GLY A 104 16.60 -7.94 28.32
CA GLY A 104 15.67 -8.31 29.40
C GLY A 104 14.21 -8.47 28.98
N ASP A 105 13.76 -7.83 27.90
CA ASP A 105 12.34 -7.84 27.52
C ASP A 105 12.09 -8.89 26.42
N LEU A 106 12.12 -10.16 26.79
CA LEU A 106 11.85 -11.25 25.83
C LEU A 106 10.36 -11.25 25.48
N PRO A 107 9.98 -11.12 24.19
CA PRO A 107 8.59 -11.22 23.78
C PRO A 107 8.05 -12.59 24.22
N SER A 108 6.82 -12.60 24.76
CA SER A 108 6.22 -13.84 25.25
C SER A 108 6.21 -14.89 24.13
N PRO A 109 6.46 -16.18 24.43
CA PRO A 109 6.48 -17.24 23.41
C PRO A 109 5.21 -17.26 22.55
N GLN A 110 4.07 -16.91 23.15
CA GLN A 110 2.78 -16.82 22.49
C GLN A 110 2.73 -15.68 21.46
N SER A 111 3.32 -14.51 21.77
CA SER A 111 3.39 -13.37 20.86
C SER A 111 4.29 -13.66 19.64
N LEU A 112 5.42 -14.35 19.86
CA LEU A 112 6.30 -14.81 18.79
C LEU A 112 5.59 -15.80 17.85
N ILE A 113 4.86 -16.77 18.41
CA ILE A 113 4.12 -17.75 17.60
C ILE A 113 2.99 -17.07 16.82
N ALA A 114 2.24 -16.16 17.44
CA ALA A 114 1.18 -15.41 16.76
C ALA A 114 1.74 -14.59 15.60
N GLN A 115 2.86 -13.90 15.82
CA GLN A 115 3.54 -13.14 14.78
C GLN A 115 4.06 -14.03 13.65
N PHE A 116 4.66 -15.17 13.99
CA PHE A 116 5.14 -16.13 13.00
C PHE A 116 4.00 -16.67 12.13
N LYS A 117 2.86 -17.00 12.74
CA LYS A 117 1.66 -17.42 12.01
C LYS A 117 1.14 -16.33 11.08
N GLN A 118 1.07 -15.09 11.56
CA GLN A 118 0.63 -13.95 10.75
C GLN A 118 1.55 -13.71 9.55
N ARG A 119 2.88 -13.74 9.75
CA ARG A 119 3.86 -13.61 8.67
C ARG A 119 3.73 -14.74 7.64
N ASN A 120 3.61 -15.98 8.10
CA ASN A 120 3.44 -17.12 7.21
C ASN A 120 2.14 -17.06 6.41
N LEU A 121 1.06 -16.53 7.00
CA LEU A 121 -0.19 -16.30 6.27
C LEU A 121 0.02 -15.27 5.16
N ALA A 122 0.63 -14.13 5.47
CA ALA A 122 0.89 -13.08 4.49
C ALA A 122 1.81 -13.56 3.35
N ILE A 123 2.83 -14.37 3.66
CA ILE A 123 3.71 -14.98 2.64
C ILE A 123 2.94 -15.96 1.76
N ARG A 124 2.07 -16.80 2.35
CA ARG A 124 1.23 -17.73 1.57
C ARG A 124 0.27 -16.99 0.65
N GLU A 125 -0.34 -15.91 1.13
CA GLU A 125 -1.20 -15.05 0.30
C GLU A 125 -0.41 -14.39 -0.83
N ALA A 126 0.80 -13.89 -0.57
CA ALA A 126 1.64 -13.26 -1.60
C ALA A 126 2.19 -14.27 -2.62
N LEU A 127 2.43 -15.52 -2.22
CA LEU A 127 2.91 -16.60 -3.11
C LEU A 127 1.78 -17.34 -3.81
N ALA A 128 0.53 -17.17 -3.37
CA ALA A 128 -0.63 -17.64 -4.10
C ALA A 128 -0.83 -16.74 -5.34
N TYR A 129 0.02 -16.93 -6.34
CA TYR A 129 -0.18 -16.37 -7.68
C TYR A 129 -1.55 -16.83 -8.20
N PRO A 130 -2.35 -15.96 -8.84
CA PRO A 130 -3.42 -16.45 -9.70
C PRO A 130 -2.79 -17.26 -10.84
N GLU A 131 -3.15 -18.54 -10.97
CA GLU A 131 -2.88 -19.28 -12.19
C GLU A 131 -3.68 -18.65 -13.33
N GLY A 132 -2.99 -17.95 -14.23
CA GLY A 132 -3.62 -17.32 -15.40
C GLY A 132 -2.75 -16.28 -16.07
N LEU A 133 -1.69 -16.75 -16.74
CA LEU A 133 -1.13 -16.10 -17.92
C LEU A 133 -1.94 -16.51 -19.15
#